data_AF-A0AAD8FWW3-F1
#
_entry.id   AF-A0AAD8FWW3-F1
#
_cell.length_a   1.000
_cell.length_b   1.000
_cell.length_c   1.000
_cell.angle_alpha   90.00
_cell.angle_beta   90.00
_cell.angle_gamma   90.00
#
_symmetry.space_group_name_H-M   'P 1'
#
loop_
_entity.id
_entity.type
_entity.pdbx_description
1 polymer ?
#
loop_
_entity_poly.entity_id
_entity_poly.type
_entity_poly.pdbx_seq_one_letter_code
_entity_poly.pdbx_strand_id
1 'polypeptide(L)'
;SDGRVILQTPSQPVFEGDTLTLRCIIRDGYKATRVIFYKDNRELQSQTGTELSLDHVSKSIEGSYKCRVLLRMKFLTYSTMQ
;
A
#
# COMPACT_ATOMS: atom_id res chain seq x y z
N SER A 1 -0.56 0.92 15.62
CA SER A 1 -0.75 0.63 14.19
C SER A 1 -2.24 0.53 13.94
N ASP A 2 -2.83 1.48 13.22
CA ASP A 2 -4.23 1.39 12.80
C ASP A 2 -4.34 0.15 11.90
N GLY A 3 -4.83 -0.96 12.44
CA GLY A 3 -4.74 -2.29 11.84
C GLY A 3 -5.50 -2.45 10.53
N ARG A 4 -5.88 -1.36 9.86
CA ARG A 4 -6.70 -1.31 8.65
C ARG A 4 -5.87 -1.43 7.37
N VAL A 5 -4.55 -1.26 7.43
CA VAL A 5 -3.68 -1.20 6.25
C VAL A 5 -2.44 -2.04 6.47
N ILE A 6 -2.08 -2.86 5.47
CA ILE A 6 -0.91 -3.74 5.50
C ILE A 6 -0.13 -3.52 4.21
N LEU A 7 1.19 -3.34 4.30
CA LEU A 7 2.06 -3.39 3.14
C LEU A 7 2.52 -4.83 2.93
N GLN A 8 2.24 -5.39 1.75
CA GLN A 8 2.79 -6.65 1.28
C GLN A 8 3.99 -6.37 0.38
N THR A 9 5.12 -6.97 0.73
CA THR A 9 6.36 -6.99 -0.05
C THR A 9 6.56 -8.37 -0.68
N PRO A 10 7.45 -8.55 -1.67
CA PRO A 10 7.83 -9.87 -2.15
C PRO A 10 8.35 -10.74 -1.01
N SER A 11 8.04 -12.04 -1.08
CA SER A 11 8.52 -13.04 -0.13
C SER A 11 9.91 -13.58 -0.49
N GLN A 12 10.35 -13.36 -1.72
CA GLN A 12 11.66 -13.77 -2.22
C GLN A 12 12.61 -12.57 -2.31
N PRO A 13 13.94 -12.80 -2.22
CA PRO A 13 14.92 -11.77 -2.51
C PRO A 13 14.71 -11.17 -3.89
N VAL A 14 14.91 -9.85 -4.01
CA VAL A 14 14.86 -9.11 -5.28
C VAL A 14 16.29 -8.77 -5.65
N PHE A 15 16.69 -9.05 -6.90
CA PHE A 15 18.04 -8.79 -7.39
C PHE A 15 18.10 -7.53 -8.26
N GLU A 16 19.32 -7.06 -8.54
CA GLU A 16 19.50 -5.92 -9.44
C GLU A 16 18.99 -6.26 -10.85
N GLY A 17 18.25 -5.32 -11.44
CA GLY A 17 17.59 -5.49 -12.73
C GLY A 17 16.16 -6.05 -12.66
N ASP A 18 15.75 -6.64 -11.53
CA ASP A 18 14.39 -7.14 -11.33
C ASP A 18 13.36 -6.00 -11.22
N THR A 19 12.08 -6.37 -11.22
CA THR A 19 10.97 -5.49 -10.84
C THR A 19 10.52 -5.80 -9.41
N LEU A 20 10.52 -4.78 -8.54
CA LEU A 20 9.89 -4.86 -7.22
C LEU A 20 8.42 -4.44 -7.33
N THR A 21 7.49 -5.31 -6.93
CA THR A 21 6.08 -4.92 -6.75
C THR A 21 5.71 -4.86 -5.27
N LEU A 22 5.22 -3.69 -4.85
CA LEU A 22 4.67 -3.42 -3.52
C LEU A 22 3.15 -3.35 -3.59
N ARG A 23 2.46 -3.99 -2.65
CA ARG A 23 1.00 -3.99 -2.59
C ARG A 23 0.50 -3.48 -1.25
N CYS A 24 -0.29 -2.42 -1.28
CA CYS A 24 -0.94 -1.86 -0.11
C CYS A 24 -2.34 -2.48 0.05
N ILE A 25 -2.47 -3.39 1.01
CA ILE A 25 -3.73 -4.08 1.31
C ILE A 25 -4.54 -3.24 2.29
N ILE A 26 -5.80 -3.00 1.95
CA ILE A 26 -6.78 -2.29 2.78
C ILE A 26 -7.77 -3.34 3.28
N ARG A 27 -8.00 -3.40 4.60
CA ARG A 27 -8.96 -4.34 5.19
C ARG A 27 -10.40 -4.03 4.78
N ASP A 28 -11.25 -5.05 4.87
CA ASP A 28 -12.62 -5.06 4.37
C ASP A 28 -13.47 -3.87 4.82
N GLY A 29 -14.41 -3.48 3.95
CA GLY A 29 -15.38 -2.41 4.20
C GLY A 29 -14.89 -1.01 3.79
N TYR A 30 -13.58 -0.82 3.60
CA TYR A 30 -12.99 0.46 3.21
C TYR A 30 -12.51 0.46 1.75
N LYS A 31 -12.65 1.60 1.07
CA LYS A 31 -12.03 1.83 -0.24
C LYS A 31 -11.02 2.96 -0.11
N ALA A 32 -9.81 2.83 -0.65
CA ALA A 32 -8.92 3.99 -0.73
C ALA A 32 -9.36 4.92 -1.87
N THR A 33 -9.35 6.22 -1.61
CA THR A 33 -9.39 7.25 -2.66
C THR A 33 -8.00 7.57 -3.18
N ARG A 34 -6.99 7.41 -2.32
CA ARG A 34 -5.58 7.68 -2.63
C ARG A 34 -4.68 6.79 -1.79
N VAL A 35 -3.59 6.33 -2.39
CA VAL A 35 -2.52 5.54 -1.78
C VAL A 35 -1.21 6.29 -1.99
N ILE A 36 -0.41 6.40 -0.93
CA ILE A 36 0.88 7.07 -0.94
C ILE A 36 1.92 6.08 -0.43
N PHE A 37 2.93 5.82 -1.25
CA PHE A 37 4.05 4.94 -0.92
C PHE A 37 5.23 5.76 -0.43
N TYR A 38 5.92 5.23 0.58
CA TYR A 38 7.11 5.83 1.16
C TYR A 38 8.24 4.81 1.21
N LYS A 39 9.46 5.31 1.03
CA LYS A 39 10.72 4.61 1.31
C LYS A 39 11.54 5.48 2.25
N ASP A 40 11.98 4.90 3.37
CA ASP A 40 12.79 5.60 4.38
C ASP A 40 12.16 6.93 4.82
N ASN A 41 10.83 6.92 4.98
CA ASN A 41 9.98 8.08 5.30
C ASN A 41 9.88 9.18 4.22
N ARG A 42 10.49 9.00 3.05
CA ARG A 42 10.35 9.89 1.89
C ARG A 42 9.25 9.40 0.98
N GLU A 43 8.44 10.32 0.46
CA GLU A 43 7.39 9.98 -0.50
C GLU A 43 8.02 9.50 -1.80
N LEU A 44 7.63 8.30 -2.23
CA LEU A 44 8.03 7.75 -3.52
C LEU A 44 7.01 8.11 -4.60
N GLN A 45 5.74 7.76 -4.33
CA GLN A 45 4.68 7.88 -5.32
C GLN A 45 3.32 8.00 -4.65
N SER A 46 2.45 8.77 -5.29
CA SER A 46 1.07 8.99 -4.89
C SER A 46 0.12 8.63 -6.04
N GLN A 47 -0.82 7.73 -5.80
CA GLN A 47 -1.66 7.15 -6.84
C GLN A 47 -3.03 6.69 -6.33
N THR A 48 -3.93 6.33 -7.23
CA THR A 48 -5.22 5.73 -6.90
C THR A 48 -5.15 4.21 -6.78
N GLY A 49 -4.20 3.57 -7.47
CA GLY A 49 -3.97 2.13 -7.41
C GLY A 49 -3.30 1.68 -6.10
N THR A 50 -3.54 0.43 -5.71
CA THR A 50 -2.96 -0.18 -4.50
C THR A 50 -1.62 -0.87 -4.72
N GLU A 51 -1.13 -0.91 -5.96
CA GLU A 51 0.10 -1.61 -6.33
C GLU A 51 1.09 -0.63 -6.96
N LEU A 52 2.34 -0.69 -6.52
CA LEU A 52 3.45 0.08 -7.06
C LEU A 52 4.52 -0.89 -7.57
N SER A 53 4.84 -0.79 -8.85
CA SER A 53 5.97 -1.51 -9.44
C SER A 53 7.14 -0.55 -9.65
N LEU A 54 8.32 -0.97 -9.21
CA LEU A 54 9.60 -0.27 -9.43
C LEU A 54 10.45 -1.17 -10.33
N ASP A 55 10.64 -0.74 -11.57
CA ASP A 55 11.43 -1.47 -12.57
C ASP A 55 12.92 -1.15 -12.43
N HIS A 56 13.75 -2.04 -12.96
CA HIS A 56 15.22 -1.91 -12.97
C HIS A 56 15.77 -1.61 -11.58
N VAL A 57 15.42 -2.47 -10.63
CA VAL A 57 15.87 -2.38 -9.24
C VAL A 57 17.40 -2.29 -9.18
N SER A 58 17.91 -1.36 -8.37
CA SER A 58 19.34 -1.17 -8.08
C SER A 58 19.52 -1.08 -6.57
N LYS A 59 20.73 -1.19 -6.01
CA LYS A 59 21.01 -1.02 -4.56
C LYS A 59 20.25 0.09 -3.82
N SER A 60 19.87 1.17 -4.51
CA SER A 60 19.04 2.25 -3.95
C SER A 60 17.64 1.80 -3.48
N ILE A 61 17.20 0.59 -3.85
CA ILE A 61 16.02 -0.16 -3.41
C ILE A 61 16.03 -0.51 -1.93
N GLU A 62 17.20 -0.74 -1.34
CA GLU A 62 17.29 -1.16 0.05
C GLU A 62 16.73 -0.07 0.97
N GLY A 63 15.82 -0.44 1.85
CA GLY A 63 15.18 0.51 2.76
C GLY A 63 13.90 -0.02 3.37
N SER A 64 13.29 0.80 4.22
CA SER A 64 12.02 0.50 4.85
C SER A 64 10.86 1.12 4.07
N TYR A 65 9.92 0.28 3.66
CA TYR A 65 8.75 0.70 2.91
C TYR A 65 7.51 0.78 3.80
N LYS A 66 6.65 1.76 3.52
CA LYS A 66 5.31 1.87 4.12
C LYS A 66 4.34 2.47 3.12
N CYS A 67 3.06 2.18 3.27
CA CYS A 67 2.00 2.87 2.57
C CYS A 67 1.07 3.60 3.53
N ARG A 68 0.54 4.74 3.08
CA ARG A 68 -0.53 5.49 3.74
C ARG A 68 -1.68 5.61 2.76
N VAL A 69 -2.90 5.43 3.26
CA VAL A 69 -4.10 5.49 2.42
C VAL A 69 -5.05 6.55 2.95
N LEU A 70 -5.74 7.22 2.04
CA LEU A 70 -6.89 8.04 2.35
C LEU A 70 -8.12 7.15 2.11
N LEU A 71 -8.82 6.80 3.18
CA LEU A 71 -9.99 5.92 3.11
C LEU A 71 -11.24 6.72 2.79
N ARG A 72 -12.05 6.19 1.87
CA ARG A 72 -13.47 6.50 1.75
C ARG A 72 -14.22 5.62 2.74
N MET A 73 -14.72 6.23 3.81
CA MET A 73 -15.60 5.53 4.74
C MET A 73 -16.91 5.17 4.03
N LYS A 74 -17.34 3.92 4.17
CA LYS A 74 -18.71 3.51 3.86
C LYS A 74 -19.53 3.58 5.14
N PHE A 75 -20.72 4.19 5.06
CA PHE A 75 -21.68 4.13 6.15
C PHE A 75 -22.30 2.72 6.20
N LEU A 76 -22.25 2.09 7.37
CA LEU A 76 -22.95 0.82 7.61
C LEU A 76 -24.33 1.18 8.19
N THR A 77 -25.37 1.02 7.38
CA THR A 77 -26.75 1.20 7.84
C THR A 77 -27.19 -0.08 8.54
N TYR A 78 -27.49 0.01 9.83
CA TYR A 78 -28.10 -1.08 10.59
C TYR A 78 -29.55 -0.74 10.82
N SER A 79 -30.45 -1.56 10.28
CA SER A 79 -31.89 -1.43 10.49
C SER A 79 -32.35 -2.62 11.31
N THR A 80 -32.87 -2.37 12.52
CA THR A 80 -33.69 -3.36 13.22
C THR A 80 -35.12 -3.22 12.72
N MET A 81 -35.75 -4.32 12.32
CA MET A 81 -37.20 -4.34 12.14
C MET A 81 -37.81 -4.44 13.54
N GLN A 82 -38.65 -3.47 13.91
CA GLN A 82 -39.54 -3.58 15.07
C GLN A 82 -40.86 -4.17 14.60
#